data_AF-A0A527GGF7-F1
#
_entry.id   AF-A0A527GGF7-F1
#
_cell.length_a   1.000
_cell.length_b   1.000
_cell.length_c   1.000
_cell.angle_alpha   90.00
_cell.angle_beta   90.00
_cell.angle_gamma   90.00
#
_symmetry.space_group_name_H-M   'P 1'
#
loop_
_entity.id
_entity.type
_entity.pdbx_description
1 polymer ?
#
loop_
_entity_poly.entity_id
_entity_poly.type
_entity_poly.pdbx_seq_one_letter_code
_entity_poly.pdbx_strand_id
1 'polypeptide(L)'
;NVLKAIDRTRYDIVPIAITKSGRWLLQQLDDAAGAPASEDGAEVALLPGGKGRLVAVSRDGTQPDLPPIDVVFPVLHGPFGEDGSVQGYAEVADVAYVGCGILASAAAMDKVVAKRLMREAGLAVARSATVHRNGKHSFQEIAGMLGLPFFAKPARQGSSFGVSKVNDRDGFEQAIDTAFRYDGKVLIEEFVEGREIEFSVLERADGSLTVSLPGEIIPAGKHGFYTYEAKYLDADGALVKVPA
;
A
#
# COMPACT_ATOMS: atom_id res chain seq x y z
N ASN A 1 -3.74 -15.51 -5.09
CA ASN A 1 -2.77 -16.20 -4.20
C ASN A 1 -3.39 -16.61 -2.88
N VAL A 2 -3.95 -15.70 -2.09
CA VAL A 2 -4.58 -16.02 -0.79
C VAL A 2 -5.63 -17.13 -0.89
N LEU A 3 -6.60 -17.01 -1.81
CA LEU A 3 -7.66 -18.02 -2.03
C LEU A 3 -7.16 -19.42 -2.40
N LYS A 4 -5.94 -19.52 -2.96
CA LYS A 4 -5.30 -20.79 -3.31
C LYS A 4 -4.53 -21.40 -2.12
N ALA A 5 -4.03 -20.57 -1.21
CA ALA A 5 -3.17 -20.98 -0.11
C ALA A 5 -3.93 -21.21 1.21
N ILE A 6 -5.10 -20.59 1.37
CA ILE A 6 -5.93 -20.71 2.58
C ILE A 6 -6.48 -22.14 2.74
N ASP A 7 -6.44 -22.65 3.96
CA ASP A 7 -6.94 -23.98 4.30
C ASP A 7 -8.48 -23.99 4.39
N ARG A 8 -9.11 -24.47 3.32
CA ARG A 8 -10.58 -24.54 3.21
C ARG A 8 -11.24 -25.57 4.12
N THR A 9 -10.47 -26.42 4.81
CA THR A 9 -11.02 -27.31 5.83
C THR A 9 -11.24 -26.61 7.17
N ARG A 10 -10.64 -25.42 7.34
CA ARG A 10 -10.67 -24.63 8.58
C ARG A 10 -11.40 -23.30 8.44
N TYR A 11 -11.51 -22.77 7.23
CA TYR A 11 -12.08 -21.45 6.96
C TYR A 11 -13.12 -21.52 5.85
N ASP A 12 -14.32 -21.02 6.15
CA ASP A 12 -15.30 -20.65 5.15
C ASP A 12 -14.98 -19.26 4.60
N ILE A 13 -15.02 -19.09 3.29
CA ILE A 13 -14.54 -17.88 2.63
C ILE A 13 -15.70 -17.13 2.01
N VAL A 14 -15.83 -15.85 2.37
CA VAL A 14 -16.77 -14.90 1.76
C VAL A 14 -15.97 -13.92 0.88
N PRO A 15 -15.88 -14.14 -0.45
CA PRO A 15 -15.07 -13.28 -1.30
C PRO A 15 -15.83 -11.99 -1.60
N ILE A 16 -15.20 -10.86 -1.28
CA ILE A 16 -15.72 -9.53 -1.56
C ILE A 16 -14.73 -8.81 -2.47
N ALA A 17 -15.23 -8.33 -3.61
CA ALA A 17 -14.45 -7.48 -4.49
C ALA A 17 -14.83 -6.01 -4.30
N ILE A 18 -13.85 -5.11 -4.46
CA ILE A 18 -14.07 -3.67 -4.39
C ILE A 18 -13.88 -3.08 -5.78
N THR A 19 -14.93 -2.43 -6.31
CA THR A 19 -14.86 -1.78 -7.62
C THR A 19 -13.99 -0.52 -7.58
N LYS A 20 -13.63 0.02 -8.74
CA LYS A 20 -12.93 1.32 -8.83
C LYS A 20 -13.73 2.50 -8.23
N SER A 21 -15.06 2.36 -8.14
CA SER A 21 -15.92 3.34 -7.48
C SER A 21 -16.07 3.11 -5.97
N GLY A 22 -15.39 2.11 -5.41
CA GLY A 22 -15.41 1.78 -3.99
C GLY A 22 -16.59 0.93 -3.53
N ARG A 23 -17.40 0.36 -4.45
CA ARG A 23 -18.52 -0.53 -4.08
C ARG A 23 -17.99 -1.91 -3.73
N TRP A 24 -18.50 -2.50 -2.65
CA TRP A 24 -18.14 -3.83 -2.19
C TRP A 24 -19.17 -4.81 -2.71
N LEU A 25 -18.75 -5.75 -3.55
CA LEU A 25 -19.62 -6.69 -4.24
C LEU A 25 -19.27 -8.12 -3.80
N LEU A 26 -20.28 -8.85 -3.34
CA LEU A 26 -20.16 -10.28 -3.05
C LEU A 26 -19.85 -11.05 -4.35
N GLN A 27 -18.86 -11.94 -4.30
CA GLN A 27 -18.44 -12.75 -5.44
C GLN A 27 -18.73 -14.23 -5.21
N GLN A 28 -18.66 -15.02 -6.27
CA GLN A 28 -18.54 -16.47 -6.17
C GLN A 28 -17.06 -16.84 -6.01
N LEU A 29 -16.78 -17.89 -5.24
CA LEU A 29 -15.40 -18.30 -4.94
C LEU A 29 -14.58 -18.69 -6.17
N ASP A 30 -15.24 -19.31 -7.15
CA ASP A 30 -14.60 -19.76 -8.38
C ASP A 30 -14.25 -18.57 -9.31
N ASP A 31 -15.01 -17.48 -9.23
CA ASP A 31 -14.78 -16.25 -10.00
C ASP A 31 -13.77 -15.30 -9.31
N ALA A 32 -13.60 -15.42 -7.99
CA ALA A 32 -12.72 -14.54 -7.23
C ALA A 32 -11.21 -14.78 -7.46
N ALA A 33 -10.85 -15.87 -8.14
CA ALA A 33 -9.45 -16.26 -8.36
C ALA A 33 -8.86 -15.67 -9.65
N GLY A 34 -8.60 -14.36 -9.65
CA GLY A 34 -7.80 -13.70 -10.70
C GLY A 34 -8.58 -13.25 -11.94
N ALA A 35 -9.92 -13.33 -11.92
CA ALA A 35 -10.78 -12.68 -12.89
C ALA A 35 -11.19 -11.27 -12.40
N PRO A 36 -11.61 -10.36 -13.30
CA PRO A 36 -12.28 -9.12 -12.91
C PRO A 36 -13.49 -9.43 -12.03
N ALA A 37 -13.70 -8.61 -11.01
CA ALA A 37 -14.89 -8.70 -10.18
C ALA A 37 -16.16 -8.63 -11.04
N SER A 38 -17.08 -9.59 -10.85
CA SER A 38 -18.40 -9.49 -11.45
C SER A 38 -19.12 -8.28 -10.87
N GLU A 39 -19.67 -7.44 -11.75
CA GLU A 39 -20.51 -6.31 -11.36
C GLU A 39 -21.94 -6.74 -10.96
N ASP A 40 -22.30 -8.00 -11.21
CA ASP A 40 -23.62 -8.55 -10.90
C ASP A 40 -23.74 -9.05 -9.45
N GLY A 41 -22.64 -9.03 -8.70
CA GLY A 41 -22.62 -9.39 -7.29
C GLY A 41 -23.51 -8.47 -6.44
N ALA A 42 -24.14 -9.02 -5.41
CA ALA A 42 -24.88 -8.21 -4.44
C ALA A 42 -23.94 -7.22 -3.75
N GLU A 43 -24.32 -5.95 -3.71
CA GLU A 43 -23.57 -4.94 -2.97
C GLU A 43 -23.71 -5.21 -1.48
N VAL A 44 -22.59 -5.17 -0.74
CA VAL A 44 -22.54 -5.50 0.68
C VAL A 44 -21.80 -4.45 1.48
N ALA A 45 -22.12 -4.32 2.77
CA ALA A 45 -21.42 -3.44 3.70
C ALA A 45 -21.32 -4.10 5.08
N LEU A 46 -20.24 -3.82 5.81
CA LEU A 46 -20.15 -4.15 7.23
C LEU A 46 -21.03 -3.21 8.05
N LEU A 47 -21.84 -3.78 8.93
CA LEU A 47 -22.68 -3.02 9.85
C LEU A 47 -21.85 -2.52 11.05
N PRO A 48 -21.84 -1.20 11.36
CA PRO A 48 -21.22 -0.68 12.58
C PRO A 48 -21.76 -1.36 13.84
N GLY A 49 -20.86 -1.82 14.73
CA GLY A 49 -21.19 -2.63 15.92
C GLY A 49 -21.87 -3.96 15.60
N GLY A 50 -21.86 -4.36 14.33
CA GLY A 50 -22.57 -5.52 13.82
C GLY A 50 -21.90 -6.85 14.16
N LYS A 51 -20.68 -6.84 14.71
CA LYS A 51 -19.90 -8.04 15.05
C LYS A 51 -19.69 -8.94 13.84
N GLY A 52 -19.24 -8.32 12.74
CA GLY A 52 -19.02 -9.00 11.47
C GLY A 52 -20.26 -9.23 10.62
N ARG A 53 -21.44 -8.73 11.01
CA ARG A 53 -22.64 -8.78 10.15
C ARG A 53 -22.45 -7.97 8.88
N LEU A 54 -22.69 -8.64 7.74
CA LEU A 54 -22.80 -8.02 6.43
C LEU A 54 -24.26 -7.67 6.14
N VAL A 55 -24.49 -6.49 5.56
CA VAL A 55 -25.79 -6.07 5.04
C VAL A 55 -25.70 -6.01 3.53
N ALA A 56 -26.59 -6.74 2.86
CA ALA A 56 -26.74 -6.65 1.42
C ALA A 56 -27.65 -5.48 1.04
N VAL A 57 -27.20 -4.69 0.08
CA VAL A 57 -27.91 -3.56 -0.52
C VAL A 57 -28.39 -4.01 -1.90
N SER A 58 -29.60 -4.58 -1.97
CA SER A 58 -30.22 -4.90 -3.25
C SER A 58 -31.21 -3.82 -3.68
N ARG A 59 -31.26 -3.55 -4.99
CA ARG A 59 -32.21 -2.61 -5.60
C ARG A 59 -33.65 -3.12 -5.63
N ASP A 60 -33.84 -4.43 -5.59
CA ASP A 60 -35.16 -5.08 -5.59
C ASP A 60 -35.71 -5.32 -4.17
N GLY A 61 -35.00 -4.86 -3.14
CA GLY A 61 -35.38 -5.05 -1.74
C GLY A 61 -35.08 -6.43 -1.17
N THR A 62 -34.49 -7.35 -1.94
CA THR A 62 -34.02 -8.63 -1.41
C THR A 62 -32.81 -8.41 -0.50
N GLN A 63 -32.87 -8.93 0.71
CA GLN A 63 -31.72 -8.97 1.62
C GLN A 63 -31.35 -10.43 1.81
N PRO A 64 -30.39 -10.96 1.03
CA PRO A 64 -29.86 -12.28 1.33
C PRO A 64 -29.35 -12.28 2.77
N ASP A 65 -29.74 -13.32 3.51
CA ASP A 65 -29.21 -13.56 4.85
C ASP A 65 -27.77 -14.04 4.68
N LEU A 66 -26.81 -13.17 4.99
CA LEU A 66 -25.39 -13.47 4.91
C LEU A 66 -24.90 -13.85 6.30
N PRO A 67 -24.15 -14.95 6.45
CA PRO A 67 -23.56 -15.29 7.72
C PRO A 67 -22.62 -14.15 8.17
N PRO A 68 -22.56 -13.85 9.48
CA PRO A 68 -21.56 -12.93 9.99
C PRO A 68 -20.16 -13.47 9.68
N ILE A 69 -19.21 -12.58 9.42
CA ILE A 69 -17.81 -12.93 9.25
C ILE A 69 -17.06 -12.79 10.58
N ASP A 70 -16.18 -13.73 10.88
CA ASP A 70 -15.37 -13.67 12.12
C ASP A 70 -14.12 -12.80 11.94
N VAL A 71 -13.60 -12.75 10.71
CA VAL A 71 -12.36 -12.04 10.38
C VAL A 71 -12.38 -11.49 8.96
N VAL A 72 -11.91 -10.25 8.79
CA VAL A 72 -11.62 -9.64 7.49
C VAL A 72 -10.17 -9.90 7.12
N PHE A 73 -9.91 -10.40 5.92
CA PHE A 73 -8.56 -10.49 5.37
C PHE A 73 -8.43 -9.48 4.21
N PRO A 74 -7.99 -8.23 4.48
CA PRO A 74 -7.84 -7.23 3.43
C PRO A 74 -6.65 -7.60 2.52
N VAL A 75 -6.92 -7.70 1.22
CA VAL A 75 -5.89 -7.91 0.18
C VAL A 75 -5.92 -6.72 -0.79
N LEU A 76 -5.94 -5.52 -0.21
CA LEU A 76 -6.06 -4.24 -0.90
C LEU A 76 -4.71 -3.53 -0.83
N HIS A 77 -4.26 -3.00 -1.97
CA HIS A 77 -3.03 -2.21 -2.04
C HIS A 77 -3.36 -0.72 -2.28
N GLY A 78 -2.50 0.15 -1.75
CA GLY A 78 -2.62 1.59 -1.88
C GLY A 78 -3.72 2.19 -1.00
N PRO A 79 -4.27 3.36 -1.42
CA PRO A 79 -5.31 4.05 -0.68
C PRO A 79 -6.50 3.16 -0.33
N PHE A 80 -7.11 3.43 0.82
CA PHE A 80 -8.19 2.65 1.45
C PHE A 80 -7.81 1.25 1.97
N GLY A 81 -6.76 0.62 1.44
CA GLY A 81 -6.26 -0.68 1.87
C GLY A 81 -5.12 -0.61 2.90
N GLU A 82 -4.14 0.25 2.63
CA GLU A 82 -2.88 0.34 3.40
C GLU A 82 -2.84 1.59 4.30
N ASP A 83 -3.83 2.48 4.21
CA ASP A 83 -3.83 3.80 4.88
C ASP A 83 -4.59 3.85 6.22
N GLY A 84 -5.13 2.71 6.66
CA GLY A 84 -5.91 2.60 7.90
C GLY A 84 -7.42 2.70 7.70
N SER A 85 -7.92 3.00 6.49
CA SER A 85 -9.35 3.21 6.26
C SER A 85 -10.17 1.92 6.43
N VAL A 86 -9.81 0.83 5.74
CA VAL A 86 -10.53 -0.45 5.86
C VAL A 86 -10.38 -1.06 7.26
N GLN A 87 -9.22 -0.85 7.90
CA GLN A 87 -8.95 -1.25 9.27
C GLN A 87 -9.91 -0.53 10.23
N GLY A 88 -10.04 0.80 10.10
CA GLY A 88 -10.99 1.57 10.90
C GLY A 88 -12.44 1.17 10.65
N TYR A 89 -12.79 0.81 9.41
CA TYR A 89 -14.12 0.30 9.11
C TYR A 89 -14.39 -1.05 9.81
N ALA A 90 -13.41 -1.97 9.81
CA ALA A 90 -13.50 -3.23 10.54
C ALA A 90 -13.61 -3.02 12.06
N GLU A 91 -12.84 -2.09 12.64
CA GLU A 91 -12.93 -1.75 14.07
C GLU A 91 -14.31 -1.18 14.43
N VAL A 92 -14.86 -0.27 13.63
CA VAL A 92 -16.21 0.27 13.83
C VAL A 92 -17.28 -0.83 13.71
N ALA A 93 -17.07 -1.81 12.83
CA ALA A 93 -17.96 -2.95 12.67
C ALA A 93 -17.81 -4.03 13.75
N ASP A 94 -16.87 -3.88 14.68
CA ASP A 94 -16.54 -4.84 15.75
C ASP A 94 -16.17 -6.23 15.18
N VAL A 95 -15.36 -6.26 14.11
CA VAL A 95 -14.86 -7.50 13.49
C VAL A 95 -13.34 -7.53 13.48
N ALA A 96 -12.77 -8.70 13.78
CA ALA A 96 -11.33 -8.89 13.70
C ALA A 96 -10.85 -8.73 12.25
N TYR A 97 -9.58 -8.35 12.06
CA TYR A 97 -8.99 -8.28 10.73
C TYR A 97 -7.51 -8.67 10.75
N VAL A 98 -7.05 -9.20 9.62
CA VAL A 98 -5.63 -9.51 9.39
C VAL A 98 -4.91 -8.24 8.94
N GLY A 99 -3.74 -7.98 9.52
CA GLY A 99 -2.86 -6.89 9.11
C GLY A 99 -2.50 -5.94 10.25
N CYS A 100 -2.01 -4.77 9.88
CA CYS A 100 -1.60 -3.73 10.82
C CYS A 100 -2.82 -2.94 11.32
N GLY A 101 -2.75 -2.42 12.55
CA GLY A 101 -3.78 -1.51 13.08
C GLY A 101 -3.87 -0.18 12.33
N ILE A 102 -4.89 0.64 12.63
CA ILE A 102 -5.11 1.96 12.00
C ILE A 102 -3.85 2.84 12.04
N LEU A 103 -3.27 3.02 13.23
CA LEU A 103 -2.11 3.89 13.41
C LEU A 103 -0.91 3.41 12.60
N ALA A 104 -0.60 2.12 12.67
CA ALA A 104 0.54 1.55 11.96
C ALA A 104 0.36 1.67 10.43
N SER A 105 -0.84 1.39 9.92
CA SER A 105 -1.19 1.54 8.51
C SER A 105 -1.04 2.99 8.04
N ALA A 106 -1.68 3.94 8.73
CA ALA A 106 -1.62 5.35 8.40
C ALA A 106 -0.19 5.92 8.48
N ALA A 107 0.57 5.53 9.51
CA ALA A 107 1.95 5.98 9.70
C ALA A 107 2.90 5.41 8.63
N ALA A 108 2.73 4.15 8.23
CA ALA A 108 3.54 3.51 7.20
C ALA A 108 3.23 4.06 5.80
N MET A 109 1.96 4.36 5.50
CA MET A 109 1.55 4.91 4.21
C MET A 109 2.11 6.32 3.96
N ASP A 110 2.28 7.12 5.02
CA ASP A 110 2.86 8.45 4.94
C ASP A 110 4.39 8.42 5.10
N LYS A 111 5.12 8.48 3.98
CA LYS A 111 6.59 8.39 3.97
C LYS A 111 7.28 9.44 4.84
N VAL A 112 6.67 10.61 5.04
CA VAL A 112 7.26 11.65 5.91
C VAL A 112 7.11 11.25 7.38
N VAL A 113 5.96 10.73 7.78
CA VAL A 113 5.71 10.24 9.15
C VAL A 113 6.55 9.00 9.43
N ALA A 114 6.53 8.01 8.55
CA ALA A 114 7.34 6.79 8.69
C ALA A 114 8.82 7.11 8.91
N LYS A 115 9.41 7.97 8.07
CA LYS A 115 10.84 8.36 8.22
C LYS A 115 11.12 9.09 9.52
N ARG A 116 10.19 9.92 10.02
CA ARG A 116 10.34 10.59 11.33
C ARG A 116 10.34 9.58 12.47
N LEU A 117 9.39 8.64 12.46
CA LEU A 117 9.32 7.57 13.48
C LEU A 117 10.56 6.67 13.45
N MET A 118 11.01 6.26 12.26
CA MET A 118 12.23 5.47 12.10
C MET A 118 13.47 6.22 12.62
N ARG A 119 13.60 7.52 12.30
CA ARG A 119 14.71 8.35 12.79
C ARG A 119 14.68 8.51 14.31
N GLU A 120 13.50 8.74 14.87
CA GLU A 120 13.31 8.84 16.33
C GLU A 120 13.71 7.54 17.04
N ALA A 121 13.43 6.39 16.41
CA ALA A 121 13.86 5.07 16.86
C ALA A 121 15.37 4.78 16.63
N GLY A 122 16.14 5.74 16.11
CA GLY A 122 17.58 5.58 15.84
C GLY A 122 17.90 4.78 14.58
N LEU A 123 16.92 4.51 13.71
CA LEU A 123 17.17 3.82 12.44
C LEU A 123 17.70 4.79 11.38
N ALA A 124 18.63 4.29 10.57
CA ALA A 124 19.16 5.04 9.44
C ALA A 124 18.06 5.24 8.38
N VAL A 125 17.80 6.49 8.02
CA VAL A 125 16.89 6.86 6.94
C VAL A 125 17.57 7.89 6.04
N ALA A 126 17.31 7.82 4.73
CA ALA A 126 17.81 8.82 3.79
C ALA A 126 17.40 10.24 4.22
N ARG A 127 18.33 11.19 4.14
CA ARG A 127 18.10 12.62 4.39
C ARG A 127 17.01 13.10 3.43
N SER A 128 16.17 14.02 3.93
CA SER A 128 14.99 14.42 3.18
C SER A 128 14.47 15.81 3.54
N ALA A 129 13.91 16.50 2.55
CA ALA A 129 13.06 17.67 2.69
C ALA A 129 11.57 17.30 2.56
N THR A 130 10.68 18.13 3.08
CA THR A 130 9.23 18.01 2.83
C THR A 130 8.71 19.33 2.27
N VAL A 131 7.97 19.25 1.17
CA VAL A 131 7.33 20.40 0.53
C VAL A 131 5.82 20.20 0.53
N HIS A 132 5.09 21.28 0.74
CA HIS A 132 3.63 21.31 0.68
C HIS A 132 3.18 22.14 -0.52
N ARG A 133 2.04 21.82 -1.12
CA ARG A 133 1.55 22.45 -2.37
C ARG A 133 1.57 23.99 -2.34
N ASN A 134 1.24 24.57 -1.18
CA ASN A 134 1.17 26.01 -1.01
C ASN A 134 2.40 26.58 -0.27
N GLY A 135 3.44 25.76 -0.09
CA GLY A 135 4.68 26.12 0.59
C GLY A 135 5.77 26.54 -0.40
N LYS A 136 6.65 27.43 0.05
CA LYS A 136 7.85 27.79 -0.71
C LYS A 136 8.81 26.61 -0.75
N HIS A 137 9.47 26.44 -1.89
CA HIS A 137 10.54 25.48 -2.10
C HIS A 137 11.61 26.12 -2.99
N SER A 138 12.86 25.73 -2.77
CA SER A 138 14.01 26.26 -3.48
C SER A 138 14.90 25.11 -3.89
N PHE A 139 15.15 24.99 -5.20
CA PHE A 139 16.10 24.02 -5.72
C PHE A 139 17.47 24.15 -5.05
N GLN A 140 17.97 25.38 -4.87
CA GLN A 140 19.29 25.63 -4.27
C GLN A 140 19.38 25.10 -2.84
N GLU A 141 18.35 25.36 -2.02
CA GLU A 141 18.35 24.93 -0.62
C GLU A 141 18.27 23.39 -0.52
N ILE A 142 17.41 22.78 -1.33
CA ILE A 142 17.21 21.33 -1.34
C ILE A 142 18.44 20.60 -1.88
N ALA A 143 19.00 21.07 -3.00
CA ALA A 143 20.21 20.48 -3.59
C ALA A 143 21.43 20.69 -2.68
N GLY A 144 21.54 21.84 -2.00
CA GLY A 144 22.60 22.09 -1.01
C GLY A 144 22.51 21.15 0.19
N MET A 145 21.30 20.80 0.62
CA MET A 145 21.08 19.85 1.72
C MET A 145 21.29 18.39 1.31
N LEU A 146 20.73 17.97 0.17
CA LEU A 146 20.63 16.55 -0.22
C LEU A 146 21.73 16.09 -1.19
N GLY A 147 22.36 17.01 -1.91
CA GLY A 147 23.17 16.67 -3.08
C GLY A 147 22.30 16.24 -4.27
N LEU A 148 22.94 15.90 -5.39
CA LEU A 148 22.28 15.38 -6.60
C LEU A 148 22.83 13.99 -6.94
N PRO A 149 22.00 13.11 -7.54
CA PRO A 149 20.57 13.29 -7.76
C PRO A 149 19.76 13.12 -6.47
N PHE A 150 18.52 13.59 -6.47
CA PHE A 150 17.53 13.30 -5.42
C PHE A 150 16.22 12.81 -6.04
N PHE A 151 15.34 12.22 -5.22
CA PHE A 151 14.03 11.75 -5.64
C PHE A 151 12.93 12.63 -5.03
N ALA A 152 12.02 13.13 -5.87
CA ALA A 152 10.77 13.74 -5.43
C ALA A 152 9.63 12.73 -5.56
N LYS A 153 8.83 12.57 -4.50
CA LYS A 153 7.74 11.59 -4.47
C LYS A 153 6.53 12.06 -3.65
N PRO A 154 5.30 11.70 -4.03
CA PRO A 154 4.13 11.94 -3.20
C PRO A 154 4.30 11.22 -1.85
N ALA A 155 3.95 11.90 -0.76
CA ALA A 155 4.15 11.34 0.58
C ALA A 155 3.29 10.08 0.79
N ARG A 156 2.04 10.07 0.33
CA ARG A 156 1.04 9.01 0.55
C ARG A 156 0.60 8.35 -0.76
N GLN A 157 1.52 7.66 -1.43
CA GLN A 157 1.25 6.92 -2.66
C GLN A 157 2.14 5.68 -2.80
N GLY A 158 1.60 4.60 -3.36
CA GLY A 158 2.31 3.37 -3.68
C GLY A 158 2.78 3.27 -5.13
N SER A 159 3.35 2.11 -5.49
CA SER A 159 3.63 1.69 -6.87
C SER A 159 4.45 2.66 -7.73
N SER A 160 5.29 3.49 -7.11
CA SER A 160 6.15 4.48 -7.77
C SER A 160 5.40 5.54 -8.61
N PHE A 161 4.09 5.71 -8.42
CA PHE A 161 3.33 6.77 -9.11
C PHE A 161 3.77 8.16 -8.63
N GLY A 162 4.02 9.05 -9.58
CA GLY A 162 4.44 10.42 -9.31
C GLY A 162 5.87 10.56 -8.76
N VAL A 163 6.67 9.49 -8.78
CA VAL A 163 8.08 9.52 -8.36
C VAL A 163 8.95 10.02 -9.51
N SER A 164 9.88 10.92 -9.23
CA SER A 164 10.79 11.48 -10.22
C SER A 164 12.21 11.59 -9.66
N LYS A 165 13.19 11.14 -10.44
CA LYS A 165 14.61 11.35 -10.17
C LYS A 165 15.03 12.70 -10.76
N VAL A 166 15.55 13.59 -9.93
CA VAL A 166 15.95 14.95 -10.30
C VAL A 166 17.47 15.02 -10.31
N ASN A 167 18.04 15.34 -11.47
CA ASN A 167 19.48 15.43 -11.66
C ASN A 167 20.00 16.87 -11.71
N ASP A 168 19.11 17.84 -11.93
CA ASP A 168 19.44 19.25 -12.13
C ASP A 168 18.24 20.15 -11.80
N ARG A 169 18.44 21.46 -12.02
CA ARG A 169 17.43 22.49 -11.78
C ARG A 169 16.25 22.39 -12.74
N ASP A 170 16.49 22.01 -13.99
CA ASP A 170 15.48 22.06 -15.05
C ASP A 170 14.42 20.98 -14.81
N GLY A 171 14.83 19.80 -14.31
CA GLY A 171 13.90 18.73 -13.93
C GLY A 171 13.15 18.94 -12.60
N PHE A 172 13.54 19.92 -11.79
CA PHE A 172 13.02 20.07 -10.43
C PHE A 172 11.54 20.45 -10.36
N GLU A 173 11.14 21.54 -11.02
CA GLU A 173 9.75 22.04 -10.97
C GLU A 173 8.77 21.00 -11.54
N GLN A 174 9.15 20.35 -12.65
CA GLN A 174 8.34 19.29 -13.25
C GLN A 174 8.15 18.10 -12.30
N ALA A 175 9.19 17.70 -11.58
CA ALA A 175 9.13 16.61 -10.61
C ALA A 175 8.19 16.95 -9.44
N ILE A 176 8.27 18.19 -8.95
CA ILE A 176 7.41 18.70 -7.88
C ILE A 176 5.95 18.75 -8.33
N ASP A 177 5.68 19.33 -9.50
CA ASP A 177 4.33 19.38 -10.09
C ASP A 177 3.76 17.98 -10.31
N THR A 178 4.57 17.04 -10.79
CA THR A 178 4.19 15.64 -11.02
C THR A 178 3.79 14.97 -9.70
N ALA A 179 4.60 15.11 -8.65
CA ALA A 179 4.29 14.56 -7.34
C ALA A 179 3.02 15.20 -6.74
N PHE A 180 2.83 16.51 -6.97
CA PHE A 180 1.63 17.25 -6.60
C PHE A 180 0.39 16.85 -7.41
N ARG A 181 0.45 15.99 -8.43
CA ARG A 181 -0.79 15.43 -9.00
C ARG A 181 -1.43 14.38 -8.09
N TYR A 182 -0.66 13.79 -7.18
CA TYR A 182 -1.07 12.63 -6.39
C TYR A 182 -1.19 12.92 -4.88
N ASP A 183 -0.48 13.91 -4.35
CA ASP A 183 -0.57 14.28 -2.94
C ASP A 183 -0.36 15.81 -2.78
N GLY A 184 -0.94 16.44 -1.77
CA GLY A 184 -0.62 17.83 -1.37
C GLY A 184 0.68 17.97 -0.57
N LYS A 185 1.34 16.85 -0.25
CA LYS A 185 2.62 16.77 0.46
C LYS A 185 3.61 15.91 -0.35
N VAL A 186 4.80 16.46 -0.59
CA VAL A 186 5.88 15.83 -1.36
C VAL A 186 7.08 15.61 -0.45
N LEU A 187 7.61 14.40 -0.48
CA LEU A 187 8.89 14.03 0.14
C LEU A 187 9.98 14.13 -0.93
N ILE A 188 11.05 14.85 -0.63
CA ILE A 188 12.24 14.91 -1.47
C ILE A 188 13.38 14.29 -0.69
N GLU A 189 14.03 13.27 -1.21
CA GLU A 189 15.08 12.53 -0.48
C GLU A 189 16.33 12.34 -1.33
N GLU A 190 17.49 12.31 -0.67
CA GLU A 190 18.76 12.02 -1.34
C GLU A 190 18.72 10.66 -2.05
N PHE A 191 19.46 10.54 -3.13
CA PHE A 191 19.70 9.23 -3.73
C PHE A 191 20.64 8.42 -2.84
N VAL A 192 20.23 7.20 -2.52
CA VAL A 192 21.08 6.21 -1.84
C VAL A 192 21.54 5.21 -2.88
N GLU A 193 22.85 5.19 -3.13
CA GLU A 193 23.48 4.19 -4.00
C GLU A 193 23.72 2.90 -3.20
N GLY A 194 22.93 1.87 -3.49
CA GLY A 194 23.01 0.60 -2.77
C GLY A 194 22.11 -0.48 -3.36
N ARG A 195 22.15 -1.66 -2.74
CA ARG A 195 21.27 -2.81 -3.06
C ARG A 195 19.92 -2.63 -2.38
N GLU A 196 18.83 -3.01 -3.04
CA GLU A 196 17.49 -2.99 -2.46
C GLU A 196 17.20 -4.35 -1.81
N ILE A 197 17.16 -4.36 -0.48
CA ILE A 197 16.99 -5.56 0.34
C ILE A 197 15.63 -5.53 1.03
N GLU A 198 14.88 -6.61 0.92
CA GLU A 198 13.56 -6.79 1.52
C GLU A 198 13.55 -8.00 2.47
N PHE A 199 12.73 -7.93 3.51
CA PHE A 199 12.46 -9.06 4.40
C PHE A 199 11.05 -8.94 4.96
N SER A 200 10.47 -10.08 5.36
CA SER A 200 9.14 -10.14 5.95
C SER A 200 9.22 -10.31 7.46
N VAL A 201 8.38 -9.59 8.19
CA VAL A 201 8.18 -9.75 9.63
C VAL A 201 6.75 -10.22 9.87
N LEU A 202 6.60 -11.28 10.65
CA LEU A 202 5.30 -11.85 11.05
C LEU A 202 5.23 -11.94 12.56
N GLU A 203 4.21 -11.31 13.15
CA GLU A 203 3.83 -11.51 14.55
C GLU A 203 3.00 -12.80 14.70
N ARG A 204 3.38 -13.63 15.67
CA ARG A 204 2.66 -14.86 16.04
C ARG A 204 1.59 -14.56 17.08
N ALA A 205 0.67 -15.51 17.28
CA ALA A 205 -0.40 -15.37 18.26
C ALA A 205 0.08 -15.19 19.72
N ASP A 206 1.31 -15.60 20.04
CA ASP A 206 1.95 -15.39 21.35
C ASP A 206 2.72 -14.06 21.45
N GLY A 207 2.67 -13.22 20.42
CA GLY A 207 3.38 -11.95 20.32
C GLY A 207 4.84 -12.07 19.87
N SER A 208 5.34 -13.28 19.62
CA SER A 208 6.70 -13.47 19.11
C SER A 208 6.83 -13.06 17.65
N LEU A 209 7.99 -12.52 17.25
CA LEU A 209 8.25 -12.11 15.88
C LEU A 209 9.07 -13.17 15.12
N THR A 210 8.62 -13.52 13.91
CA THR A 210 9.39 -14.28 12.94
C THR A 210 9.88 -13.35 11.84
N VAL A 211 11.17 -13.39 11.52
CA VAL A 211 11.77 -12.62 10.42
C VAL A 211 12.25 -13.58 9.33
N SER A 212 11.90 -13.32 8.08
CA SER A 212 12.35 -14.14 6.94
C SER A 212 13.84 -13.94 6.65
N LEU A 213 14.42 -14.81 5.82
CA LEU A 213 15.68 -14.48 5.16
C LEU A 213 15.50 -13.24 4.27
N PRO A 214 16.54 -12.41 4.12
CA PRO A 214 16.50 -11.25 3.24
C PRO A 214 16.47 -11.70 1.76
N GLY A 215 15.61 -11.05 0.98
CA GLY A 215 15.63 -11.09 -0.48
C GLY A 215 16.21 -9.81 -1.05
N GLU A 216 16.73 -9.88 -2.27
CA GLU A 216 17.23 -8.72 -3.01
C GLU A 216 16.38 -8.52 -4.28
N ILE A 217 16.01 -7.26 -4.51
CA ILE A 217 15.44 -6.82 -5.79
C ILE A 217 16.58 -6.22 -6.62
N ILE A 218 16.86 -6.81 -7.78
CA ILE A 218 17.88 -6.35 -8.71
C ILE A 218 17.16 -5.77 -9.95
N PRO A 219 17.09 -4.43 -10.10
CA PRO A 219 16.48 -3.82 -11.28
C PRO A 219 17.21 -4.24 -12.56
N ALA A 220 16.47 -4.54 -13.62
CA ALA A 220 17.08 -4.78 -14.91
C ALA A 220 17.83 -3.53 -15.39
N GLY A 221 19.08 -3.69 -15.85
CA GLY A 221 20.04 -2.60 -16.10
C GLY A 221 19.62 -1.50 -17.09
N LYS A 222 18.44 -1.60 -17.72
CA LYS A 222 17.88 -0.60 -18.64
C LYS A 222 17.18 0.57 -17.95
N HIS A 223 16.71 0.41 -16.71
CA HIS A 223 15.86 1.43 -16.05
C HIS A 223 16.57 2.27 -15.00
N GLY A 224 17.77 1.90 -14.54
CA GLY A 224 18.56 2.66 -13.56
C GLY A 224 17.92 2.83 -12.16
N PHE A 225 16.63 2.53 -12.01
CA PHE A 225 15.85 2.44 -10.76
C PHE A 225 14.54 1.67 -10.99
N TYR A 226 13.87 1.24 -9.91
CA TYR A 226 12.71 0.36 -9.95
C TYR A 226 11.38 1.12 -10.17
N THR A 227 11.03 1.38 -11.44
CA THR A 227 9.79 2.08 -11.86
C THR A 227 8.53 1.19 -11.77
N TYR A 228 7.35 1.79 -11.91
CA TYR A 228 6.10 1.05 -12.08
C TYR A 228 6.17 0.08 -13.28
N GLU A 229 6.75 0.51 -14.40
CA GLU A 229 6.88 -0.35 -15.58
C GLU A 229 7.72 -1.59 -15.26
N ALA A 230 8.84 -1.42 -14.54
CA ALA A 230 9.69 -2.53 -14.11
C ALA A 230 9.02 -3.49 -13.09
N LYS A 231 7.95 -3.06 -12.42
CA LYS A 231 7.23 -3.86 -11.40
C LYS A 231 6.05 -4.65 -11.96
N TYR A 232 5.32 -4.08 -12.91
CA TYR A 232 3.99 -4.60 -13.29
C TYR A 232 3.78 -4.79 -14.79
N LEU A 233 4.67 -4.24 -15.64
CA LEU A 233 4.51 -4.31 -17.09
C LEU A 233 5.62 -5.12 -17.76
N ASP A 234 6.79 -5.22 -17.14
CA ASP A 234 7.92 -6.02 -17.62
C ASP A 234 8.14 -7.24 -16.72
N ALA A 235 7.89 -8.43 -17.24
CA ALA A 235 8.13 -9.70 -16.53
C ALA A 235 9.62 -9.94 -16.25
N ASP A 236 10.52 -9.29 -17.00
CA ASP A 236 11.97 -9.30 -16.81
C ASP A 236 12.49 -7.99 -16.16
N GLY A 237 11.60 -7.13 -15.65
CA GLY A 237 11.92 -5.78 -15.16
C GLY A 237 12.77 -5.73 -13.89
N ALA A 238 12.75 -6.81 -13.09
CA ALA A 238 13.72 -7.05 -12.03
C ALA A 238 13.87 -8.53 -11.71
N LEU A 239 15.06 -8.90 -11.27
CA LEU A 239 15.35 -10.23 -10.73
C LEU A 239 15.18 -10.20 -9.20
N VAL A 240 14.35 -11.12 -8.68
CA VAL A 240 14.20 -11.34 -7.24
C VAL A 240 15.14 -12.48 -6.83
N LYS A 241 16.10 -12.20 -5.96
CA LYS A 241 17.08 -13.18 -5.46
C LYS A 241 16.81 -13.46 -3.98
N VAL A 242 16.55 -14.73 -3.63
CA VAL A 242 16.29 -15.16 -2.24
C VAL A 242 17.13 -16.41 -1.91
N PRO A 243 18.08 -16.36 -0.95
CA PRO A 243 18.50 -15.19 -0.19
C PRO A 243 19.31 -14.19 -1.03
N ALA A 244 19.33 -12.93 -0.58
CA ALA A 244 20.14 -11.85 -1.14
C ALA A 244 21.64 -12.17 -1.26
#